data_AF-A0A837DC88-F1
#
_entry.id   AF-A0A837DC88-F1
#
_cell.length_a   1.000
_cell.length_b   1.000
_cell.length_c   1.000
_cell.angle_alpha   90.00
_cell.angle_beta   90.00
_cell.angle_gamma   90.00
#
_symmetry.space_group_name_H-M   'P 1'
#
loop_
_entity.id
_entity.type
_entity.pdbx_description
1 polymer ?
#
loop_
_entity_poly.entity_id
_entity_poly.type
_entity_poly.pdbx_seq_one_letter_code
_entity_poly.pdbx_strand_id
1 'polypeptide(L)' 'MAKPSPLQVRNLVMAFLAIVVVVWNVFSDGPVMLTVIFGVCGVLALGSAAINGRE' A
#
# COMPACT_ATOMS: atom_id res chain seq x y z
N MET A 1 0.76 16.61 16.80
CA MET A 1 1.27 15.81 15.65
C MET A 1 1.21 16.70 14.44
N ALA A 2 2.36 16.98 13.81
CA ALA A 2 2.40 17.79 12.60
C ALA A 2 1.45 17.19 11.55
N LYS A 3 0.78 18.05 10.79
CA LYS A 3 -0.19 17.64 9.78
C LYS A 3 0.49 16.64 8.83
N PRO A 4 -0.07 15.43 8.61
CA PRO A 4 0.56 14.45 7.73
C PRO A 4 0.78 15.07 6.35
N SER A 5 1.98 14.88 5.80
CA SER A 5 2.35 15.50 4.53
C SER A 5 1.45 14.96 3.40
N PRO A 6 1.16 15.76 2.35
CA PRO A 6 0.39 15.28 1.21
C PRO A 6 0.96 14.00 0.58
N LEU A 7 2.28 13.85 0.63
CA LEU A 7 3.01 12.67 0.18
C LEU A 7 2.72 11.44 1.05
N GLN A 8 2.73 11.59 2.37
CA GLN A 8 2.39 10.53 3.31
C GLN A 8 0.96 10.04 3.12
N VAL A 9 0.01 10.98 2.93
CA VAL A 9 -1.40 10.65 2.70
C VAL A 9 -1.58 9.84 1.41
N ARG A 10 -0.96 10.28 0.30
CA ARG A 10 -1.07 9.53 -0.97
C ARG A 10 -0.52 8.11 -0.82
N ASN A 11 0.60 7.95 -0.14
CA ASN A 11 1.25 6.65 -0.01
C ASN A 11 0.43 5.71 0.89
N LEU A 12 -0.21 6.25 1.93
CA LEU A 12 -1.14 5.50 2.75
C LEU A 12 -2.37 5.04 1.95
N VAL A 13 -2.93 5.92 1.11
CA VAL A 13 -4.04 5.57 0.20
C VAL A 13 -3.62 4.48 -0.78
N MET A 14 -2.44 4.58 -1.38
CA MET A 14 -1.92 3.57 -2.30
C MET A 14 -1.69 2.22 -1.60
N ALA A 15 -1.17 2.23 -0.37
CA ALA A 15 -1.00 1.03 0.43
C ALA A 15 -2.36 0.36 0.73
N PHE A 16 -3.37 1.15 1.09
CA PHE A 16 -4.72 0.64 1.33
C PHE A 16 -5.32 0.01 0.07
N LEU A 17 -5.24 0.69 -1.07
CA LEU A 17 -5.74 0.16 -2.35
C LEU A 17 -5.04 -1.14 -2.75
N ALA A 18 -3.72 -1.21 -2.58
CA ALA A 18 -2.95 -2.42 -2.85
C ALA A 18 -3.42 -3.60 -1.99
N ILE A 19 -3.69 -3.38 -0.69
CA ILE A 19 -4.22 -4.41 0.21
C ILE A 19 -5.62 -4.86 -0.25
N VAL A 20 -6.51 -3.93 -0.58
CA VAL A 20 -7.87 -4.26 -1.07
C VAL A 20 -7.80 -5.13 -2.33
N VAL A 21 -6.91 -4.80 -3.28
CA VAL A 21 -6.73 -5.58 -4.50
C VAL A 21 -6.16 -6.96 -4.22
N VAL A 22 -5.19 -7.08 -3.31
CA VAL A 22 -4.65 -8.39 -2.88
C VAL A 22 -5.76 -9.25 -2.29
N VAL A 23 -6.55 -8.70 -1.37
CA VAL A 23 -7.64 -9.41 -0.72
C VAL A 23 -8.69 -9.85 -1.75
N TRP A 24 -9.11 -8.95 -2.64
CA TRP A 24 -10.02 -9.27 -3.73
C TRP A 24 -9.49 -10.38 -4.65
N ASN A 25 -8.22 -10.29 -5.04
CA ASN A 25 -7.59 -11.27 -5.92
C ASN A 25 -7.55 -12.66 -5.28
N VAL A 26 -7.25 -12.73 -3.97
CA VAL A 26 -7.26 -13.99 -3.22
C VAL A 26 -8.67 -14.59 -3.14
N PHE A 27 -9.69 -13.78 -2.86
CA PHE A 27 -11.09 -14.26 -2.82
C PHE A 27 -11.66 -14.65 -4.18
N SER A 28 -11.04 -14.21 -5.28
CA SER A 28 -11.47 -14.50 -6.65
C SER A 28 -10.70 -15.66 -7.28
N ASP A 29 -9.89 -16.39 -6.51
CA ASP A 29 -8.94 -17.40 -7.02
C ASP A 29 -8.05 -16.86 -8.16
N GLY A 30 -7.71 -15.58 -8.06
CA GLY A 30 -6.96 -14.86 -9.08
C GLY A 30 -5.48 -15.26 -9.16
N PRO A 31 -4.77 -14.80 -10.20
CA PRO A 31 -3.36 -15.16 -10.40
C PRO A 31 -2.48 -14.78 -9.20
N VAL A 32 -1.71 -15.74 -8.68
CA VAL A 32 -0.76 -15.53 -7.56
C VAL A 32 0.21 -14.38 -7.85
N MET A 33 0.58 -14.21 -9.13
CA MET A 33 1.51 -13.16 -9.55
C MET A 33 0.96 -11.75 -9.26
N LEU A 34 -0.36 -11.53 -9.39
CA LEU A 34 -0.97 -10.24 -9.06
C LEU A 34 -0.92 -9.97 -7.56
N THR A 35 -1.20 -10.98 -6.73
CA THR A 35 -1.06 -10.88 -5.26
C THR A 35 0.35 -10.47 -4.85
N VAL A 36 1.38 -11.05 -5.48
CA VAL A 36 2.78 -10.70 -5.19
C VAL A 36 3.09 -9.26 -5.58
N ILE A 37 2.71 -8.83 -6.79
CA ILE A 37 2.97 -7.48 -7.28
C ILE A 37 2.29 -6.44 -6.37
N PHE A 38 0.99 -6.57 -6.14
CA PHE A 38 0.24 -5.63 -5.31
C PHE A 38 0.69 -5.69 -3.84
N GLY A 39 1.02 -6.87 -3.32
CA GLY A 39 1.59 -7.02 -1.99
C GLY A 39 2.91 -6.26 -1.82
N VAL A 40 3.85 -6.41 -2.76
CA VAL A 40 5.14 -5.69 -2.75
C VAL A 40 4.90 -4.18 -2.88
N CYS A 41 4.05 -3.73 -3.79
CA CYS A 41 3.69 -2.33 -3.92
C CYS A 41 3.10 -1.74 -2.63
N GLY A 42 2.22 -2.50 -1.95
CA GLY A 42 1.63 -2.10 -0.67
C GLY A 42 2.68 -1.92 0.42
N VAL A 43 3.62 -2.88 0.56
CA VAL A 43 4.72 -2.81 1.53
C VAL A 43 5.63 -1.62 1.25
N LEU A 44 5.99 -1.37 -0.01
CA LEU A 44 6.84 -0.23 -0.39
C LEU A 44 6.14 1.12 -0.12
N ALA A 45 4.84 1.21 -0.40
CA ALA A 45 4.05 2.41 -0.14
C ALA A 45 3.95 2.69 1.38
N LEU A 46 3.74 1.66 2.19
CA LEU A 46 3.77 1.74 3.66
C LEU A 46 5.15 2.15 4.18
N GLY A 47 6.23 1.53 3.70
CA GLY A 47 7.60 1.89 4.07
C GLY A 47 7.92 3.34 3.72
N SER A 48 7.51 3.80 2.54
CA SER A 48 7.66 5.20 2.14
C SER A 48 6.87 6.15 3.03
N ALA A 49 5.61 5.82 3.38
CA ALA A 49 4.82 6.64 4.31
C ALA A 49 5.44 6.68 5.73
N ALA A 50 6.04 5.58 6.18
CA ALA A 50 6.70 5.51 7.48
C ALA A 50 8.01 6.31 7.53
N ILE A 51 8.81 6.30 6.46
CA ILE A 51 10.05 7.10 6.37
C ILE A 51 9.71 8.59 6.30
N ASN A 52 8.82 8.99 5.38
CA ASN A 52 8.43 10.39 5.19
C ASN A 52 7.61 10.98 6.35
N GLY A 53 7.11 10.16 7.28
CA GLY A 53 6.40 10.62 8.47
C GLY A 53 7.30 10.82 9.71
N ARG A 54 8.59 10.49 9.60
CA ARG A 54 9.59 10.66 10.67
C ARG A 54 10.46 11.91 10.51
N GLU A 55 10.38 12.56 9.35
CA GLU A 55 10.98 13.87 9.06
C GLU A 55 10.00 15.00 9.44
#